data_AF-A0A8K0MV56-F1
#
_entry.id   AF-A0A8K0MV56-F1
#
_cell.length_a   1.000
_cell.length_b   1.000
_cell.length_c   1.000
_cell.angle_alpha   90.00
_cell.angle_beta   90.00
_cell.angle_gamma   90.00
#
_symmetry.space_group_name_H-M   'P 1'
#
loop_
_entity.id
_entity.type
_entity.pdbx_description
1 polymer ?
#
loop_
_entity_poly.entity_id
_entity_poly.type
_entity_poly.pdbx_seq_one_letter_code
_entity_poly.pdbx_strand_id
1 'polypeptide(L)'
;MDPGLLFLLLWIALLLPSSIASCSPHSCQLLDPCSTADDCAPGLYCGNCPASGKTQPSCTRGQATLPTSIVKGLPYNRYAWLVTHNSFSIVNEPSSTGVQRVTFYNQEDTVTNQLRNGVRGLMLDMYDFQDDIWLCHSLQGHCYNFTAFERAINTLREVEAFLTENPSEIVTIFIEDYVHAPKGLTKLFTDAGLAKYWYPVSEMPTNGRDWPSVTDMAAKNRRLLVFTSVASKEADEGIAYQWRYILENEHCMIR
;
A
#
# COMPACT_ATOMS: atom_id res chain seq x y z
N MET A 1 -43.32 -12.51 -40.10
CA MET A 1 -42.50 -12.41 -38.88
C MET A 1 -43.29 -13.09 -37.79
N ASP A 2 -42.73 -14.14 -37.19
CA ASP A 2 -43.41 -15.01 -36.24
C ASP A 2 -43.59 -14.30 -34.89
N PRO A 3 -44.82 -14.11 -34.36
CA PRO A 3 -45.07 -13.38 -33.12
C PRO A 3 -44.34 -13.96 -31.91
N GLY A 4 -44.06 -15.27 -31.92
CA GLY A 4 -43.32 -15.94 -30.84
C GLY A 4 -41.85 -15.53 -30.75
N LEU A 5 -41.23 -15.18 -31.88
CA LEU A 5 -39.83 -14.74 -31.92
C LEU A 5 -39.67 -13.33 -31.35
N LEU A 6 -40.68 -12.46 -31.55
CA LEU A 6 -40.70 -11.11 -30.98
C LEU A 6 -40.84 -11.13 -29.45
N PHE A 7 -41.69 -12.02 -28.93
CA PHE A 7 -41.86 -12.20 -27.48
C PHE A 7 -40.60 -12.76 -26.82
N LEU A 8 -39.89 -13.69 -27.47
CA LEU A 8 -38.64 -14.24 -26.94
C LEU A 8 -37.52 -13.20 -26.88
N LEU A 9 -37.41 -12.34 -27.90
CA LEU A 9 -36.43 -11.24 -27.94
C LEU A 9 -36.71 -10.16 -26.87
N LEU A 10 -37.99 -9.86 -26.60
CA LEU A 10 -38.39 -8.93 -25.55
C LEU A 10 -38.04 -9.44 -24.14
N TRP A 11 -38.14 -10.74 -23.89
CA TRP A 11 -37.75 -11.35 -22.61
C TRP A 11 -36.23 -11.40 -22.40
N ILE A 12 -35.44 -11.58 -23.45
CA ILE A 12 -33.97 -11.57 -23.37
C ILE A 12 -33.45 -10.14 -23.09
N ALA A 13 -34.11 -9.10 -23.63
CA ALA A 13 -33.75 -7.71 -23.35
C ALA A 13 -34.03 -7.27 -21.89
N LEU A 14 -34.98 -7.93 -21.20
CA LEU A 14 -35.33 -7.66 -19.79
C LEU A 14 -34.41 -8.34 -18.77
N LEU A 15 -33.51 -9.23 -19.21
CA LEU A 15 -32.58 -9.98 -18.34
C LEU A 15 -31.12 -9.50 -18.44
N LEU A 16 -30.84 -8.47 -19.25
CA LEU A 16 -29.55 -7.82 -19.24
C LEU A 16 -29.52 -6.81 -18.08
N PRO A 17 -28.65 -6.99 -17.06
CA PRO A 17 -28.43 -5.94 -16.08
C PRO A 17 -27.82 -4.75 -16.82
N SER A 18 -28.64 -3.74 -17.08
CA SER A 18 -28.21 -2.48 -17.67
C SER A 18 -27.40 -1.73 -16.61
N SER A 19 -26.12 -2.04 -16.49
CA SER A 19 -25.15 -1.12 -15.88
C SER A 19 -25.01 0.05 -16.84
N ILE A 20 -25.90 1.03 -16.71
CA ILE A 20 -25.87 2.29 -17.47
C ILE A 20 -25.20 3.32 -16.57
N ALA A 21 -24.06 3.83 -16.99
CA ALA A 21 -23.46 5.00 -16.36
C ALA A 21 -24.51 6.12 -16.28
N SER A 22 -24.66 6.75 -15.12
CA SER A 22 -25.73 7.74 -14.88
C SER A 22 -25.46 9.10 -15.53
N CYS A 23 -24.31 9.24 -16.18
CA CYS A 23 -23.70 10.48 -16.62
C CYS A 23 -23.36 10.43 -18.12
N SER A 24 -22.96 11.59 -18.67
CA SER A 24 -22.32 11.61 -19.98
C SER A 24 -20.89 11.06 -19.88
N PRO A 25 -20.31 10.53 -20.98
CA PRO A 25 -18.91 10.12 -20.99
C PRO A 25 -17.99 11.22 -20.44
N HIS A 26 -16.99 10.83 -19.65
CA HIS A 26 -15.99 11.67 -18.99
C HIS A 26 -16.56 12.67 -17.97
N SER A 27 -17.75 12.40 -17.42
CA SER A 27 -18.42 13.33 -16.50
C SER A 27 -18.89 12.72 -15.19
N CYS A 28 -18.88 11.39 -15.04
CA CYS A 28 -19.25 10.74 -13.78
C CYS A 28 -18.27 11.17 -12.69
N GLN A 29 -18.81 11.68 -11.59
CA GLN A 29 -18.06 12.15 -10.45
C GLN A 29 -17.71 11.00 -9.52
N LEU A 30 -16.89 11.29 -8.51
CA LEU A 30 -16.51 10.32 -7.49
C LEU A 30 -17.76 9.67 -6.89
N LEU A 31 -17.75 8.33 -6.79
CA LEU A 31 -18.85 7.48 -6.33
C LEU A 31 -20.05 7.35 -7.29
N ASP A 32 -20.07 8.03 -8.43
CA ASP A 32 -21.11 7.79 -9.44
C ASP A 32 -20.96 6.41 -10.07
N PRO A 33 -22.07 5.73 -10.43
CA PRO A 33 -22.02 4.46 -11.16
C PRO A 33 -21.35 4.62 -12.53
N CYS A 34 -20.56 3.62 -12.91
CA CYS A 34 -19.87 3.59 -14.20
C CYS A 34 -19.86 2.17 -14.77
N SER A 35 -19.58 2.07 -16.06
CA SER A 35 -19.54 0.80 -16.80
C SER A 35 -18.24 0.62 -17.57
N THR A 36 -17.64 1.72 -18.02
CA THR A 36 -16.38 1.75 -18.77
C THR A 36 -15.42 2.78 -18.19
N ALA A 37 -14.14 2.67 -18.51
CA ALA A 37 -13.12 3.63 -18.06
C ALA A 37 -13.42 5.07 -18.51
N ASP A 38 -14.08 5.24 -19.66
CA ASP A 38 -14.39 6.53 -20.28
C ASP A 38 -15.58 7.25 -19.63
N ASP A 39 -16.31 6.62 -18.71
CA ASP A 39 -17.45 7.25 -18.06
C ASP A 39 -17.02 8.30 -17.03
N CYS A 40 -15.89 8.04 -16.36
CA CYS A 40 -15.44 8.79 -15.20
C CYS A 40 -14.73 10.10 -15.59
N ALA A 41 -14.92 11.13 -14.76
CA ALA A 41 -14.24 12.40 -14.93
C ALA A 41 -12.70 12.24 -14.86
N PRO A 42 -11.91 13.16 -15.47
CA PRO A 42 -10.46 13.07 -15.46
C PRO A 42 -9.87 12.88 -14.05
N GLY A 43 -8.96 11.91 -13.90
CA GLY A 43 -8.36 11.54 -12.61
C GLY A 43 -9.15 10.51 -11.79
N LEU A 44 -10.29 10.05 -12.32
CA LEU A 44 -11.08 8.95 -11.80
C LEU A 44 -11.01 7.76 -12.76
N TYR A 45 -11.18 6.54 -12.23
CA TYR A 45 -11.31 5.33 -13.03
C TYR A 45 -12.53 4.54 -12.57
N CYS A 46 -13.11 3.80 -13.50
CA CYS A 46 -14.25 2.95 -13.21
C CYS A 46 -13.78 1.65 -12.56
N GLY A 47 -14.22 1.39 -11.33
CA GLY A 47 -13.75 0.23 -10.57
C GLY A 47 -14.75 -0.25 -9.54
N ASN A 48 -14.54 -1.47 -9.07
CA ASN A 48 -15.30 -2.01 -7.95
C ASN A 48 -14.63 -1.60 -6.64
N CYS A 49 -15.44 -1.15 -5.68
CA CYS A 49 -14.97 -0.91 -4.32
C CYS A 49 -15.87 -1.71 -3.36
N PRO A 50 -15.55 -2.98 -3.08
CA PRO A 50 -16.39 -3.84 -2.24
C PRO A 50 -16.65 -3.24 -0.85
N ALA A 51 -15.66 -2.53 -0.28
CA ALA A 51 -15.77 -1.85 1.00
C ALA A 51 -16.87 -0.77 1.03
N SER A 52 -17.27 -0.23 -0.12
CA SER A 52 -18.36 0.76 -0.21
C SER A 52 -19.76 0.14 -0.14
N GLY A 53 -19.88 -1.18 -0.09
CA GLY A 53 -21.15 -1.91 -0.10
C GLY A 53 -21.92 -1.81 -1.42
N LYS A 54 -21.29 -1.28 -2.47
CA LYS A 54 -21.89 -1.15 -3.80
C LYS A 54 -21.77 -2.43 -4.59
N THR A 55 -22.85 -2.80 -5.26
CA THR A 55 -22.95 -3.99 -6.12
C THR A 55 -22.57 -3.72 -7.58
N GLN A 56 -22.28 -2.47 -7.93
CA GLN A 56 -21.91 -2.04 -9.27
C GLN A 56 -20.62 -1.20 -9.23
N PRO A 57 -19.82 -1.20 -10.31
CA PRO A 57 -18.66 -0.34 -10.42
C PRO A 57 -19.04 1.13 -10.23
N SER A 58 -18.14 1.89 -9.63
CA SER A 58 -18.30 3.34 -9.50
C SER A 58 -16.99 4.04 -9.78
N CYS A 59 -17.08 5.33 -10.13
CA CYS A 59 -15.90 6.14 -10.35
C CYS A 59 -15.15 6.32 -9.04
N THR A 60 -13.93 5.82 -9.01
CA THR A 60 -13.02 5.87 -7.86
C THR A 60 -11.80 6.70 -8.22
N ARG A 61 -11.17 7.28 -7.20
CA ARG A 61 -9.98 8.11 -7.38
C ARG A 61 -8.76 7.21 -7.53
N GLY A 62 -8.07 7.31 -8.67
CA GLY A 62 -6.82 6.56 -8.91
C GLY A 62 -5.61 7.14 -8.20
N GLN A 63 -5.65 8.44 -7.87
CA GLN A 63 -4.52 9.14 -7.25
C GLN A 63 -4.98 9.93 -6.01
N ALA A 64 -4.46 9.55 -4.85
CA ALA A 64 -4.75 10.22 -3.59
C ALA A 64 -4.18 11.65 -3.56
N THR A 65 -4.90 12.55 -2.89
CA THR A 65 -4.40 13.91 -2.64
C THR A 65 -3.33 13.85 -1.56
N LEU A 66 -2.11 14.27 -1.89
CA LEU A 66 -1.03 14.33 -0.92
C LEU A 66 -1.30 15.45 0.12
N PRO A 67 -1.33 15.15 1.43
CA PRO A 67 -1.57 16.16 2.46
C PRO A 67 -0.59 17.34 2.41
N THR A 68 0.66 17.05 2.05
CA THR A 68 1.75 18.03 1.90
C THR A 68 1.55 19.00 0.73
N SER A 69 0.70 18.65 -0.25
CA SER A 69 0.33 19.55 -1.34
C SER A 69 -0.69 20.61 -0.90
N ILE A 70 -1.49 20.31 0.13
CA ILE A 70 -2.53 21.19 0.68
C ILE A 70 -1.93 22.14 1.72
N VAL A 71 -1.22 21.60 2.71
CA VAL A 71 -0.56 22.36 3.78
C VAL A 71 0.88 21.89 3.88
N LYS A 72 1.82 22.84 3.83
CA LYS A 72 3.27 22.57 3.91
C LYS A 72 3.82 22.87 5.29
N GLY A 73 4.92 22.20 5.65
CA GLY A 73 5.72 22.52 6.83
C GLY A 73 5.14 22.05 8.17
N LEU A 74 4.09 21.22 8.17
CA LEU A 74 3.63 20.61 9.42
C LEU A 74 4.64 19.54 9.89
N PRO A 75 4.72 19.30 11.21
CA PRO A 75 5.34 18.10 11.76
C PRO A 75 4.81 16.83 11.10
N TYR A 76 5.66 15.82 10.93
CA TYR A 76 5.27 14.57 10.28
C TYR A 76 4.07 13.85 10.93
N ASN A 77 3.96 13.88 12.26
CA ASN A 77 2.82 13.33 13.02
C ASN A 77 1.55 14.20 12.99
N ARG A 78 1.55 15.31 12.26
CA ARG A 78 0.38 16.19 12.06
C ARG A 78 -0.26 16.04 10.69
N TYR A 79 0.22 15.09 9.89
CA TYR A 79 -0.42 14.67 8.64
C TYR A 79 -1.14 13.34 8.81
N ALA A 80 -2.22 13.14 8.05
CA ALA A 80 -2.85 11.85 7.86
C ALA A 80 -2.26 11.19 6.60
N TRP A 81 -1.58 10.07 6.74
CA TRP A 81 -0.91 9.38 5.64
C TRP A 81 -1.73 8.19 5.16
N LEU A 82 -1.84 8.03 3.84
CA LEU A 82 -2.43 6.82 3.27
C LEU A 82 -1.43 5.65 3.40
N VAL A 83 -1.90 4.55 3.99
CA VAL A 83 -1.12 3.34 4.24
C VAL A 83 -1.84 2.15 3.60
N THR A 84 -1.10 1.26 2.94
CA THR A 84 -1.65 0.01 2.40
C THR A 84 -1.26 -1.18 3.28
N HIS A 85 -2.24 -2.03 3.60
CA HIS A 85 -2.04 -3.27 4.35
C HIS A 85 -1.52 -4.36 3.42
N ASN A 86 -0.45 -5.04 3.79
CA ASN A 86 0.22 -6.07 2.99
C ASN A 86 0.45 -5.60 1.55
N SER A 87 1.20 -4.50 1.42
CA SER A 87 1.39 -3.77 0.16
C SER A 87 1.92 -4.65 -0.98
N PHE A 88 2.58 -5.75 -0.65
CA PHE A 88 3.14 -6.72 -1.59
C PHE A 88 2.15 -7.80 -2.05
N SER A 89 0.98 -7.90 -1.40
CA SER A 89 0.01 -8.96 -1.63
C SER A 89 -0.86 -8.67 -2.86
N ILE A 90 -0.26 -8.75 -4.04
CA ILE A 90 -0.82 -8.26 -5.31
C ILE A 90 -1.55 -9.38 -6.06
N VAL A 91 -2.78 -9.12 -6.49
CA VAL A 91 -3.57 -10.05 -7.30
C VAL A 91 -2.92 -10.27 -8.67
N ASN A 92 -2.93 -11.51 -9.16
CA ASN A 92 -2.37 -11.92 -10.45
C ASN A 92 -0.85 -11.72 -10.62
N GLU A 93 -0.12 -11.36 -9.58
CA GLU A 93 1.35 -11.31 -9.66
C GLU A 93 1.91 -12.72 -9.88
N PRO A 94 2.87 -12.90 -10.81
CA PRO A 94 3.53 -14.19 -11.03
C PRO A 94 4.10 -14.81 -9.75
N SER A 95 4.11 -16.15 -9.67
CA SER A 95 4.71 -16.85 -8.54
C SER A 95 6.24 -16.86 -8.65
N SER A 96 6.93 -16.33 -7.64
CA SER A 96 8.38 -16.37 -7.54
C SER A 96 8.92 -17.72 -7.07
N THR A 97 8.07 -18.62 -6.54
CA THR A 97 8.46 -19.95 -6.05
C THR A 97 8.17 -21.05 -7.07
N GLY A 98 7.48 -20.74 -8.17
CA GLY A 98 6.99 -21.72 -9.14
C GLY A 98 5.80 -22.56 -8.66
N VAL A 99 5.29 -22.30 -7.45
CA VAL A 99 4.11 -22.96 -6.88
C VAL A 99 2.91 -22.03 -7.00
N GLN A 100 1.73 -22.59 -7.30
CA GLN A 100 0.48 -21.83 -7.32
C GLN A 100 0.24 -21.18 -5.96
N ARG A 101 0.05 -19.86 -5.96
CA ARG A 101 -0.22 -19.10 -4.74
C ARG A 101 -1.66 -19.34 -4.26
N VAL A 102 -1.81 -19.66 -2.97
CA VAL A 102 -3.07 -19.91 -2.27
C VAL A 102 -3.06 -19.13 -0.97
N THR A 103 -3.39 -17.85 -1.08
CA THR A 103 -3.53 -16.90 0.04
C THR A 103 -4.47 -15.77 -0.37
N PHE A 104 -4.78 -14.85 0.54
CA PHE A 104 -5.57 -13.66 0.22
C PHE A 104 -4.71 -12.58 -0.41
N TYR A 105 -5.31 -11.81 -1.30
CA TYR A 105 -4.71 -10.64 -1.95
C TYR A 105 -5.26 -9.36 -1.34
N ASN A 106 -4.40 -8.36 -1.19
CA ASN A 106 -4.78 -7.07 -0.61
C ASN A 106 -4.72 -5.93 -1.63
N GLN A 107 -3.90 -6.06 -2.66
CA GLN A 107 -3.60 -4.99 -3.61
C GLN A 107 -3.82 -5.43 -5.06
N GLU A 108 -4.11 -4.45 -5.91
CA GLU A 108 -4.17 -4.60 -7.37
C GLU A 108 -2.97 -3.95 -8.07
N ASP A 109 -2.33 -3.00 -7.39
CA ASP A 109 -1.20 -2.21 -7.88
C ASP A 109 0.13 -2.70 -7.32
N THR A 110 1.20 -2.58 -8.13
CA THR A 110 2.59 -2.74 -7.66
C THR A 110 2.93 -1.72 -6.58
N VAL A 111 3.96 -1.98 -5.77
CA VAL A 111 4.40 -1.02 -4.74
C VAL A 111 4.83 0.30 -5.37
N THR A 112 5.51 0.28 -6.52
CA THR A 112 5.81 1.48 -7.31
C THR A 112 4.55 2.29 -7.62
N ASN A 113 3.48 1.64 -8.08
CA ASN A 113 2.24 2.32 -8.44
C ASN A 113 1.49 2.83 -7.19
N GLN A 114 1.46 2.07 -6.10
CA GLN A 114 0.91 2.52 -4.82
C GLN A 114 1.57 3.84 -4.38
N LEU A 115 2.90 3.92 -4.41
CA LEU A 115 3.66 5.12 -4.05
C LEU A 115 3.37 6.30 -5.00
N ARG A 116 3.31 6.05 -6.31
CA ARG A 116 2.93 7.06 -7.33
C ARG A 116 1.51 7.57 -7.15
N ASN A 117 0.61 6.69 -6.71
CA ASN A 117 -0.80 6.98 -6.44
C ASN A 117 -1.02 7.66 -5.08
N GLY A 118 0.04 7.96 -4.33
CA GLY A 118 0.00 8.81 -3.14
C GLY A 118 0.05 8.06 -1.80
N VAL A 119 0.25 6.74 -1.82
CA VAL A 119 0.55 5.96 -0.62
C VAL A 119 1.89 6.43 -0.04
N ARG A 120 1.95 6.59 1.29
CA ARG A 120 3.15 7.02 2.02
C ARG A 120 3.49 6.13 3.21
N GLY A 121 2.69 5.08 3.43
CA GLY A 121 3.01 3.98 4.34
C GLY A 121 2.77 2.62 3.69
N LEU A 122 3.66 1.67 3.95
CA LEU A 122 3.56 0.30 3.48
C LEU A 122 3.64 -0.66 4.67
N MET A 123 2.69 -1.59 4.79
CA MET A 123 2.77 -2.68 5.75
C MET A 123 3.28 -3.93 5.04
N LEU A 124 4.35 -4.52 5.57
CA LEU A 124 5.08 -5.62 4.96
C LEU A 124 5.29 -6.74 5.98
N ASP A 125 4.77 -7.93 5.69
CA ASP A 125 5.00 -9.11 6.50
C ASP A 125 6.29 -9.79 6.01
N MET A 126 7.34 -9.76 6.84
CA MET A 126 8.66 -10.25 6.46
C MET A 126 9.00 -11.53 7.23
N TYR A 127 9.43 -12.55 6.50
CA TYR A 127 9.73 -13.88 7.04
C TYR A 127 11.12 -14.34 6.59
N ASP A 128 11.82 -15.07 7.47
CA ASP A 128 12.92 -15.93 7.03
C ASP A 128 12.37 -17.09 6.19
N PHE A 129 12.79 -17.20 4.94
CA PHE A 129 12.34 -18.25 4.02
C PHE A 129 13.36 -18.50 2.90
N GLN A 130 13.62 -19.77 2.58
CA GLN A 130 14.60 -20.17 1.54
C GLN A 130 15.95 -19.44 1.64
N ASP A 131 16.51 -19.37 2.85
CA ASP A 131 17.79 -18.72 3.16
C ASP A 131 17.86 -17.20 2.81
N ASP A 132 16.71 -16.54 2.69
CA ASP A 132 16.56 -15.11 2.44
C ASP A 132 15.36 -14.54 3.21
N ILE A 133 15.10 -13.24 3.09
CA ILE A 133 13.91 -12.58 3.66
C ILE A 133 12.85 -12.40 2.57
N TRP A 134 11.68 -12.98 2.81
CA TRP A 134 10.56 -12.99 1.88
C TRP A 134 9.35 -12.26 2.42
N LEU A 135 8.53 -11.80 1.49
CA LEU A 135 7.21 -11.26 1.76
C LEU A 135 6.18 -12.37 1.59
N CYS A 136 5.46 -12.69 2.66
CA CYS A 136 4.53 -13.80 2.68
C CYS A 136 3.24 -13.41 3.35
N HIS A 137 2.10 -13.70 2.72
CA HIS A 137 0.80 -13.55 3.37
C HIS A 137 0.40 -14.90 3.96
N SER A 138 0.80 -15.13 5.21
CA SER A 138 0.72 -16.43 5.88
C SER A 138 0.21 -16.30 7.31
N LEU A 139 0.10 -17.43 8.00
CA LEU A 139 -0.39 -17.52 9.37
C LEU A 139 0.66 -18.19 10.27
N GLN A 140 0.60 -17.87 11.57
CA GLN A 140 1.40 -18.49 12.63
C GLN A 140 2.92 -18.30 12.49
N GLY A 141 3.37 -17.22 11.83
CA GLY A 141 4.80 -16.91 11.74
C GLY A 141 5.61 -17.84 10.83
N HIS A 142 4.97 -18.58 9.93
CA HIS A 142 5.65 -19.46 8.97
C HIS A 142 5.33 -19.07 7.53
N CYS A 143 6.36 -18.95 6.69
CA CYS A 143 6.17 -18.79 5.25
C CYS A 143 6.23 -20.14 4.53
N TYR A 144 5.35 -20.34 3.55
CA TYR A 144 5.29 -21.51 2.69
C TYR A 144 5.39 -21.11 1.22
N ASN A 145 5.79 -22.05 0.35
CA ASN A 145 5.89 -21.80 -1.09
C ASN A 145 4.59 -21.26 -1.72
N PHE A 146 3.43 -21.68 -1.20
CA PHE A 146 2.12 -21.27 -1.69
C PHE A 146 1.60 -19.97 -1.06
N THR A 147 2.26 -19.43 -0.04
CA THR A 147 1.93 -18.13 0.59
C THR A 147 2.94 -17.03 0.27
N ALA A 148 4.09 -17.40 -0.30
CA ALA A 148 5.17 -16.49 -0.67
C ALA A 148 4.81 -15.67 -1.92
N PHE A 149 5.14 -14.38 -1.89
CA PHE A 149 5.01 -13.49 -3.04
C PHE A 149 6.35 -13.34 -3.74
N GLU A 150 7.28 -12.66 -3.10
CA GLU A 150 8.63 -12.43 -3.60
C GLU A 150 9.63 -12.16 -2.46
N ARG A 151 10.91 -12.01 -2.82
CA ARG A 151 11.95 -11.59 -1.89
C ARG A 151 11.75 -10.12 -1.52
N ALA A 152 11.87 -9.80 -0.25
CA ALA A 152 11.62 -8.45 0.27
C ALA A 152 12.54 -7.39 -0.37
N ILE A 153 13.74 -7.77 -0.80
CA ILE A 153 14.68 -6.84 -1.42
C ILE A 153 14.17 -6.23 -2.73
N ASN A 154 13.28 -6.92 -3.47
CA ASN A 154 12.71 -6.39 -4.70
C ASN A 154 11.76 -5.22 -4.39
N THR A 155 10.77 -5.43 -3.53
CA THR A 155 9.88 -4.38 -3.05
C THR A 155 10.66 -3.21 -2.43
N LEU A 156 11.70 -3.46 -1.62
CA LEU A 156 12.50 -2.38 -1.04
C LEU A 156 13.30 -1.58 -2.10
N ARG A 157 13.70 -2.20 -3.21
CA ARG A 157 14.31 -1.49 -4.34
C ARG A 157 13.32 -0.60 -5.07
N GLU A 158 12.04 -0.98 -5.13
CA GLU A 158 10.99 -0.06 -5.63
C GLU A 158 10.87 1.18 -4.75
N VAL A 159 10.93 1.02 -3.42
CA VAL A 159 10.93 2.14 -2.47
C VAL A 159 12.18 3.01 -2.65
N GLU A 160 13.36 2.39 -2.84
CA GLU A 160 14.61 3.12 -3.06
C GLU A 160 14.56 3.96 -4.34
N ALA A 161 14.08 3.37 -5.44
CA ALA A 161 13.91 4.05 -6.71
C ALA A 161 12.95 5.24 -6.56
N PHE A 162 11.81 5.03 -5.89
CA PHE A 162 10.86 6.10 -5.62
C PHE A 162 11.47 7.24 -4.81
N LEU A 163 12.18 6.95 -3.70
CA LEU A 163 12.81 7.98 -2.88
C LEU A 163 13.94 8.70 -3.63
N THR A 164 14.66 8.02 -4.52
CA THR A 164 15.69 8.61 -5.39
C THR A 164 15.07 9.59 -6.38
N GLU A 165 13.97 9.22 -7.05
CA GLU A 165 13.27 10.06 -8.02
C GLU A 165 12.56 11.25 -7.35
N ASN A 166 12.17 11.12 -6.07
CA ASN A 166 11.33 12.08 -5.37
C ASN A 166 12.01 12.60 -4.09
N PRO A 167 12.91 13.60 -4.17
CA PRO A 167 13.75 14.04 -3.05
C PRO A 167 13.00 14.71 -1.89
N SER A 168 11.79 15.22 -2.15
CA SER A 168 10.93 15.85 -1.13
C SER A 168 9.97 14.89 -0.45
N GLU A 169 9.92 13.63 -0.90
CA GLU A 169 8.95 12.65 -0.41
C GLU A 169 9.51 11.82 0.74
N ILE A 170 8.60 11.36 1.60
CA ILE A 170 8.87 10.51 2.76
C ILE A 170 8.09 9.21 2.61
N VAL A 171 8.67 8.10 3.02
CA VAL A 171 8.01 6.79 3.06
C VAL A 171 8.12 6.19 4.46
N THR A 172 7.07 5.50 4.87
CA THR A 172 6.97 4.79 6.14
C THR A 172 6.81 3.31 5.85
N ILE A 173 7.59 2.46 6.52
CA ILE A 173 7.44 1.01 6.42
C ILE A 173 7.13 0.47 7.81
N PHE A 174 6.05 -0.29 7.90
CA PHE A 174 5.69 -1.07 9.07
C PHE A 174 5.95 -2.54 8.76
N ILE A 175 6.70 -3.21 9.61
CA ILE A 175 7.11 -4.60 9.42
C ILE A 175 6.37 -5.47 10.43
N GLU A 176 5.52 -6.36 9.94
CA GLU A 176 5.12 -7.53 10.72
C GLU A 176 6.28 -8.54 10.67
N ASP A 177 7.07 -8.56 11.74
CA ASP A 177 8.43 -9.09 11.75
C ASP A 177 8.48 -10.54 12.24
N TYR A 178 8.72 -11.46 11.30
CA TYR A 178 9.04 -12.87 11.53
C TYR A 178 10.48 -13.20 11.09
N VAL A 179 11.38 -12.22 11.12
CA VAL A 179 12.79 -12.35 10.75
C VAL A 179 13.64 -12.60 12.00
N HIS A 180 14.10 -13.84 12.15
CA HIS A 180 14.95 -14.31 13.23
C HIS A 180 16.44 -14.25 12.88
N ALA A 181 16.79 -14.19 11.59
CA ALA A 181 18.15 -14.02 11.13
C ALA A 181 18.82 -12.80 11.81
N PRO A 182 19.99 -12.97 12.47
CA PRO A 182 20.65 -11.88 13.16
C PRO A 182 20.97 -10.72 12.22
N LYS A 183 20.50 -9.52 12.53
CA LYS A 183 20.67 -8.31 11.70
C LYS A 183 20.08 -8.45 10.28
N GLY A 184 19.16 -9.39 10.08
CA GLY A 184 18.57 -9.68 8.78
C GLY A 184 17.92 -8.44 8.16
N LEU A 185 17.11 -7.72 8.93
CA LEU A 185 16.44 -6.51 8.47
C LEU A 185 17.42 -5.36 8.19
N THR A 186 18.34 -5.05 9.11
CA THR A 186 19.32 -3.97 8.86
C THR A 186 20.17 -4.26 7.61
N LYS A 187 20.60 -5.52 7.42
CA LYS A 187 21.34 -5.93 6.23
C LYS A 187 20.49 -5.77 4.97
N LEU A 188 19.26 -6.28 4.98
CA LEU A 188 18.32 -6.20 3.87
C LEU A 188 18.12 -4.76 3.39
N PHE A 189 17.83 -3.82 4.30
CA PHE A 189 17.65 -2.41 3.95
C PHE A 189 18.93 -1.73 3.49
N THR A 190 20.09 -2.13 4.04
CA THR A 190 21.39 -1.64 3.58
C THR A 190 21.66 -2.09 2.15
N ASP A 191 21.44 -3.36 1.86
CA ASP A 191 21.63 -3.98 0.54
C ASP A 191 20.63 -3.44 -0.50
N ALA A 192 19.43 -3.04 -0.05
CA ALA A 192 18.45 -2.34 -0.87
C ALA A 192 18.81 -0.87 -1.15
N GLY A 193 19.85 -0.31 -0.49
CA GLY A 193 20.26 1.08 -0.66
C GLY A 193 19.44 2.09 0.15
N LEU A 194 18.62 1.63 1.11
CA LEU A 194 17.70 2.48 1.88
C LEU A 194 18.32 3.10 3.14
N ALA A 195 19.46 2.59 3.60
CA ALA A 195 20.12 3.07 4.82
C ALA A 195 20.43 4.59 4.79
N LYS A 196 20.70 5.16 3.60
CA LYS A 196 20.93 6.61 3.40
C LYS A 196 19.71 7.49 3.70
N TYR A 197 18.50 6.91 3.67
CA TYR A 197 17.24 7.62 3.93
C TYR A 197 16.73 7.42 5.36
N TRP A 198 17.30 6.46 6.09
CA TRP A 198 16.77 5.97 7.36
C TRP A 198 16.74 7.06 8.43
N TYR A 199 15.57 7.25 9.06
CA TYR A 199 15.37 8.13 10.21
C TYR A 199 15.78 7.44 11.51
N PRO A 200 16.83 7.90 12.21
CA PRO A 200 17.38 7.17 13.35
C PRO A 200 16.49 7.24 14.59
N VAL A 201 16.35 6.13 15.31
CA VAL A 201 15.58 6.02 16.56
C VAL A 201 16.02 7.06 17.60
N SER A 202 17.33 7.36 17.67
CA SER A 202 17.89 8.34 18.61
C SER A 202 17.37 9.77 18.40
N GLU A 203 16.87 10.09 17.21
CA GLU A 203 16.28 11.40 16.90
C GLU A 203 14.74 11.38 16.95
N MET A 204 14.12 10.21 17.13
CA MET A 204 12.66 10.11 17.15
C MET A 204 12.08 10.78 18.40
N PRO A 205 11.06 11.64 18.26
CA PRO A 205 10.40 12.24 19.39
C PRO A 205 9.76 11.18 20.29
N THR A 206 9.76 11.48 21.59
CA THR A 206 9.10 10.67 22.62
C THR A 206 8.13 11.56 23.40
N ASN A 207 7.16 10.92 24.06
CA ASN A 207 6.14 11.57 24.88
C ASN A 207 5.20 12.51 24.10
N GLY A 208 4.86 12.15 22.84
CA GLY A 208 3.90 12.90 22.02
C GLY A 208 4.39 14.28 21.57
N ARG A 209 5.70 14.52 21.58
CA ARG A 209 6.29 15.72 21.01
C ARG A 209 6.19 15.67 19.49
N ASP A 210 6.02 16.84 18.88
CA ASP A 210 6.00 16.98 17.43
C ASP A 210 7.29 16.43 16.81
N TRP A 211 7.12 15.71 15.70
CA TRP A 211 8.22 15.33 14.82
C TRP A 211 8.78 16.55 14.10
N PRO A 212 10.00 16.49 13.54
CA PRO A 212 10.45 17.52 12.62
C PRO A 212 9.46 17.68 11.46
N SER A 213 9.45 18.86 10.84
CA SER A 213 8.61 19.06 9.67
C SER A 213 9.04 18.12 8.54
N VAL A 214 8.10 17.74 7.68
CA VAL A 214 8.40 16.92 6.49
C VAL A 214 9.50 17.57 5.63
N THR A 215 9.50 18.90 5.54
CA THR A 215 10.54 19.67 4.84
C THR A 215 11.91 19.49 5.47
N ASP A 216 12.02 19.54 6.80
CA ASP A 216 13.30 19.38 7.51
C ASP A 216 13.82 17.94 7.41
N MET A 217 12.92 16.96 7.51
CA MET A 217 13.22 15.55 7.29
C MET A 217 13.78 15.33 5.89
N ALA A 218 13.14 15.91 4.87
CA ALA A 218 13.61 15.84 3.49
C ALA A 218 14.96 16.52 3.29
N ALA A 219 15.15 17.72 3.83
CA ALA A 219 16.40 18.48 3.73
C ALA A 219 17.60 17.75 4.35
N LYS A 220 17.37 16.97 5.42
CA LYS A 220 18.39 16.12 6.06
C LYS A 220 18.53 14.73 5.41
N ASN A 221 17.77 14.45 4.35
CA ASN A 221 17.64 13.14 3.71
C ASN A 221 17.23 12.02 4.70
N ARG A 222 16.48 12.35 5.75
CA ARG A 222 15.90 11.40 6.73
C ARG A 222 14.44 11.13 6.35
N ARG A 223 14.26 10.42 5.24
CA ARG A 223 12.99 10.30 4.50
C ARG A 223 12.36 8.91 4.57
N LEU A 224 12.97 7.99 5.30
CA LEU A 224 12.44 6.65 5.51
C LEU A 224 12.29 6.39 7.01
N LEU A 225 11.04 6.20 7.46
CA LEU A 225 10.75 5.70 8.79
C LEU A 225 10.47 4.20 8.70
N VAL A 226 11.06 3.42 9.61
CA VAL A 226 10.87 1.97 9.65
C VAL A 226 10.48 1.58 11.07
N PHE A 227 9.36 0.87 11.17
CA PHE A 227 8.82 0.34 12.41
C PHE A 227 8.70 -1.18 12.32
N THR A 228 8.91 -1.87 13.43
CA THR A 228 8.78 -3.34 13.54
C THR A 228 7.85 -3.71 14.67
N SER A 229 7.15 -4.83 14.51
CA SER A 229 6.30 -5.46 15.53
C SER A 229 7.09 -6.14 16.65
N VAL A 230 8.41 -6.33 16.52
CA VAL A 230 9.27 -6.99 17.52
C VAL A 230 10.04 -5.98 18.37
N ALA A 231 9.78 -5.97 19.68
CA ALA A 231 10.33 -4.97 20.60
C ALA A 231 11.87 -4.99 20.74
N SER A 232 12.52 -6.16 20.68
CA SER A 232 13.96 -6.27 20.90
C SER A 232 14.78 -5.62 19.78
N LYS A 233 14.23 -5.55 18.55
CA LYS A 233 14.88 -4.97 17.36
C LYS A 233 15.24 -3.50 17.53
N GLU A 234 14.54 -2.76 18.39
CA GLU A 234 14.89 -1.36 18.67
C GLU A 234 16.25 -1.25 19.38
N ALA A 235 16.49 -2.10 20.37
CA ALA A 235 17.77 -2.12 21.09
C ALA A 235 18.87 -2.81 20.27
N ASP A 236 18.53 -3.90 19.57
CA ASP A 236 19.51 -4.77 18.91
C ASP A 236 19.93 -4.26 17.52
N GLU A 237 18.99 -3.66 16.78
CA GLU A 237 19.14 -3.31 15.36
C GLU A 237 18.82 -1.82 15.07
N GLY A 238 18.32 -1.06 16.05
CA GLY A 238 17.95 0.35 15.86
C GLY A 238 16.70 0.55 15.01
N ILE A 239 15.81 -0.45 14.93
CA ILE A 239 14.53 -0.38 14.22
C ILE A 239 13.43 -0.05 15.22
N ALA A 240 12.68 1.02 15.00
CA ALA A 240 11.73 1.53 15.98
C ALA A 240 10.63 0.50 16.30
N TYR A 241 10.38 0.25 17.59
CA TYR A 241 9.30 -0.63 17.99
C TYR A 241 7.96 0.08 17.83
N GLN A 242 7.09 -0.43 16.95
CA GLN A 242 5.93 0.31 16.47
C GLN A 242 5.02 0.82 17.60
N TRP A 243 4.76 -0.02 18.61
CA TRP A 243 3.82 0.28 19.70
C TRP A 243 4.32 1.36 20.67
N ARG A 244 5.58 1.79 20.55
CA ARG A 244 6.13 2.94 21.28
C ARG A 244 5.79 4.27 20.61
N TYR A 245 5.60 4.28 19.30
CA TYR A 245 5.44 5.49 18.49
C TYR A 245 4.07 5.59 17.82
N ILE A 246 3.33 4.49 17.70
CA ILE A 246 2.11 4.41 16.88
C ILE A 246 0.96 3.87 17.73
N LEU A 247 -0.23 4.38 17.43
CA LEU A 247 -1.50 3.78 17.79
C LEU A 247 -2.13 3.16 16.55
N GLU A 248 -2.30 1.85 16.58
CA GLU A 248 -3.17 1.18 15.63
C GLU A 248 -4.63 1.35 16.07
N ASN A 249 -5.44 1.96 15.22
CA ASN A 249 -6.90 1.89 15.24
C ASN A 249 -7.38 1.62 13.80
N GLU A 250 -8.69 1.75 13.48
CA GLU A 250 -9.17 1.64 12.09
C GLU A 250 -8.43 2.58 11.11
N HIS A 251 -7.71 3.56 11.64
CA HIS A 251 -6.72 4.40 11.00
C HIS A 251 -5.38 4.25 11.75
N CYS A 252 -4.30 3.91 11.04
CA CYS A 252 -2.96 3.91 11.65
C CYS A 252 -2.55 5.36 11.99
N MET A 253 -2.31 5.67 13.28
CA MET A 253 -1.94 7.02 13.73
C MET A 253 -0.59 7.03 14.44
N ILE A 254 0.32 7.91 14.00
CA ILE A 254 1.64 8.11 14.62
C ILE A 254 1.52 9.17 15.71
N ARG A 255 2.04 8.88 16.91
CA ARG A 255 2.01 9.75 18.09
C ARG A 255 3.10 10.83 18.06
#